data_AF-M4SAK8-F1
#
_entry.id   AF-M4SAK8-F1
#
_cell.length_a   1.000
_cell.length_b   1.000
_cell.length_c   1.000
_cell.angle_alpha   90.00
_cell.angle_beta   90.00
_cell.angle_gamma   90.00
#
_symmetry.space_group_name_H-M   'P 1'
#
loop_
_entity.id
_entity.type
_entity.pdbx_description
1 polymer ?
#
loop_
_entity_poly.entity_id
_entity_poly.type
_entity_poly.pdbx_seq_one_letter_code
_entity_poly.pdbx_strand_id
1 'polypeptide(L)'
;MDAIATTQVRWQPCYRIVASRFPPISLFEDVADPADLEAVYAIEAMTNDRLRDEVGDLALVPSEDRVSGPGTSAIMAAFTHLNPDGSRFCDGSFGLFYASNTIETAVAETSHHRTRFMAYTHEPAQELDMRVYAVDLDAMLHDIRGLRDERPALYAPDSYAAGQALGRHLREQGSDGIVYQSVRDTDGECAAVFRPRLLANCRQERHLCYVWDGRAIVTVYEKKTFT
;
A
#
# COMPACT_ATOMS: atom_id res chain seq x y z
N MET A 1 20.62 -2.87 -16.88
CA MET A 1 20.71 -2.66 -15.43
C MET A 1 21.30 -3.93 -14.84
N ASP A 2 22.34 -3.84 -14.01
CA ASP A 2 22.84 -5.04 -13.31
C ASP A 2 21.71 -5.65 -12.49
N ALA A 3 21.63 -6.99 -12.52
CA ALA A 3 20.59 -7.74 -11.84
C ALA A 3 20.62 -7.44 -10.34
N ILE A 4 19.51 -6.94 -9.81
CA ILE A 4 19.33 -6.72 -8.38
C ILE A 4 19.01 -8.08 -7.75
N ALA A 5 19.82 -8.52 -6.78
CA ALA A 5 19.58 -9.78 -6.09
C ALA A 5 18.23 -9.78 -5.37
N THR A 6 17.61 -10.94 -5.27
CA THR A 6 16.41 -11.11 -4.45
C THR A 6 16.77 -11.66 -3.07
N THR A 7 15.98 -11.31 -2.08
CA THR A 7 16.09 -11.82 -0.70
C THR A 7 14.74 -12.28 -0.21
N GLN A 8 14.74 -13.27 0.69
CA GLN A 8 13.53 -13.70 1.36
C GLN A 8 13.15 -12.66 2.43
N VAL A 9 11.98 -12.05 2.27
CA VAL A 9 11.39 -11.15 3.26
C VAL A 9 10.25 -11.90 3.95
N ARG A 10 10.30 -11.97 5.28
CA ARG A 10 9.21 -12.47 6.14
C ARG A 10 8.92 -11.47 7.25
N TRP A 11 7.87 -10.70 7.07
CA TRP A 11 7.40 -9.72 8.06
C TRP A 11 6.00 -10.13 8.52
N GLN A 12 5.89 -10.56 9.77
CA GLN A 12 4.66 -11.11 10.35
C GLN A 12 4.44 -10.48 11.73
N PRO A 13 3.88 -9.26 11.82
CA PRO A 13 3.30 -8.47 10.72
C PRO A 13 4.26 -7.45 10.08
N CYS A 14 3.89 -6.96 8.89
CA CYS A 14 4.19 -5.64 8.35
C CYS A 14 2.97 -4.72 8.46
N TYR A 15 3.17 -3.42 8.23
CA TYR A 15 2.16 -2.40 8.50
C TYR A 15 1.87 -1.52 7.29
N ARG A 16 0.57 -1.28 7.03
CA ARG A 16 0.07 -0.30 6.07
C ARG A 16 -0.92 0.63 6.77
N ILE A 17 -0.76 1.93 6.55
CA ILE A 17 -1.66 2.94 7.13
C ILE A 17 -2.43 3.63 6.00
N VAL A 18 -3.74 3.74 6.15
CA VAL A 18 -4.63 4.43 5.20
C VAL A 18 -5.52 5.43 5.94
N ALA A 19 -6.10 6.40 5.22
CA ALA A 19 -7.12 7.24 5.85
C ALA A 19 -8.38 6.41 6.12
N SER A 20 -8.96 6.61 7.30
CA SER A 20 -10.24 6.06 7.70
C SER A 20 -11.35 6.89 7.04
N ARG A 21 -11.66 6.64 5.76
CA ARG A 21 -12.94 7.09 5.17
C ARG A 21 -13.94 5.94 5.27
N PHE A 22 -15.18 6.27 5.65
CA PHE A 22 -16.28 5.32 5.78
C PHE A 22 -17.10 5.23 4.48
N PRO A 23 -17.67 4.05 4.17
CA PRO A 23 -17.52 2.78 4.90
C PRO A 23 -16.25 2.00 4.52
N PRO A 24 -15.74 1.12 5.42
CA PRO A 24 -14.73 0.12 5.05
C PRO A 24 -15.21 -0.71 3.86
N ILE A 25 -14.35 -0.95 2.88
CA ILE A 25 -14.61 -1.94 1.83
C ILE A 25 -14.51 -3.32 2.50
N SER A 26 -15.61 -4.04 2.64
CA SER A 26 -15.65 -5.44 3.12
C SER A 26 -15.87 -6.44 1.99
N LEU A 27 -15.78 -5.97 0.74
CA LEU A 27 -16.35 -6.66 -0.40
C LEU A 27 -15.70 -8.01 -0.74
N PHE A 28 -14.39 -8.12 -0.57
CA PHE A 28 -13.67 -9.36 -0.87
C PHE A 28 -13.77 -10.40 0.25
N GLU A 29 -14.39 -10.04 1.39
CA GLU A 29 -14.41 -10.87 2.60
C GLU A 29 -15.47 -11.98 2.52
N ASP A 30 -16.57 -11.72 1.82
CA ASP A 30 -17.72 -12.63 1.72
C ASP A 30 -17.58 -13.70 0.61
N VAL A 31 -16.49 -13.64 -0.18
CA VAL A 31 -16.24 -14.58 -1.27
C VAL A 31 -15.30 -15.71 -0.83
N ALA A 32 -15.83 -16.93 -0.83
CA ALA A 32 -15.13 -18.12 -0.32
C ALA A 32 -13.98 -18.59 -1.24
N ASP A 33 -14.13 -18.49 -2.56
CA ASP A 33 -13.11 -18.86 -3.55
C ASP A 33 -12.70 -17.64 -4.39
N PRO A 34 -11.41 -17.27 -4.47
CA PRO A 34 -10.95 -16.17 -5.32
C PRO A 34 -11.33 -16.30 -6.80
N ALA A 35 -11.51 -17.54 -7.31
CA ALA A 35 -11.96 -17.78 -8.68
C ALA A 35 -13.40 -17.27 -8.94
N ASP A 36 -14.22 -17.22 -7.89
CA ASP A 36 -15.62 -16.79 -7.97
C ASP A 36 -15.78 -15.27 -7.93
N LEU A 37 -14.72 -14.52 -7.56
CA LEU A 37 -14.76 -13.05 -7.42
C LEU A 37 -15.33 -12.37 -8.68
N GLU A 38 -14.91 -12.80 -9.85
CA GLU A 38 -15.34 -12.19 -11.12
C GLU A 38 -16.84 -12.42 -11.39
N ALA A 39 -17.33 -13.62 -11.10
CA ALA A 39 -18.73 -13.97 -11.29
C ALA A 39 -19.63 -13.27 -10.26
N VAL A 40 -19.25 -13.28 -8.99
CA VAL A 40 -19.97 -12.60 -7.90
C VAL A 40 -20.07 -11.10 -8.20
N TYR A 41 -18.97 -10.45 -8.58
CA TYR A 41 -18.98 -9.03 -8.87
C TYR A 41 -19.68 -8.66 -10.17
N ALA A 42 -19.61 -9.48 -11.22
CA ALA A 42 -20.38 -9.24 -12.44
C ALA A 42 -21.88 -9.19 -12.16
N ILE A 43 -22.39 -10.09 -11.30
CA ILE A 43 -23.81 -10.12 -10.91
C ILE A 43 -24.16 -8.90 -10.06
N GLU A 44 -23.34 -8.57 -9.05
CA GLU A 44 -23.63 -7.48 -8.12
C GLU A 44 -23.50 -6.09 -8.77
N ALA A 45 -22.50 -5.88 -9.62
CA ALA A 45 -22.25 -4.61 -10.32
C ALA A 45 -23.32 -4.26 -11.36
N MET A 46 -24.09 -5.23 -11.86
CA MET A 46 -25.25 -4.97 -12.72
C MET A 46 -26.40 -4.30 -11.97
N THR A 47 -26.42 -4.40 -10.64
CA THR A 47 -27.53 -3.93 -9.80
C THR A 47 -27.14 -2.81 -8.84
N ASN A 48 -25.85 -2.54 -8.68
CA ASN A 48 -25.35 -1.59 -7.69
C ASN A 48 -24.13 -0.81 -8.20
N ASP A 49 -24.34 0.46 -8.54
CA ASP A 49 -23.26 1.32 -9.04
C ASP A 49 -22.18 1.60 -7.98
N ARG A 50 -22.54 1.61 -6.68
CA ARG A 50 -21.60 1.80 -5.55
C ARG A 50 -20.59 0.66 -5.46
N LEU A 51 -20.98 -0.54 -5.89
CA LEU A 51 -20.13 -1.73 -5.86
C LEU A 51 -18.93 -1.58 -6.81
N ARG A 52 -19.10 -0.94 -7.97
CA ARG A 52 -17.98 -0.67 -8.89
C ARG A 52 -16.93 0.27 -8.28
N ASP A 53 -17.38 1.29 -7.56
CA ASP A 53 -16.49 2.22 -6.86
C ASP A 53 -15.76 1.55 -5.68
N GLU A 54 -16.31 0.47 -5.12
CA GLU A 54 -15.73 -0.28 -3.99
C GLU A 54 -14.79 -1.42 -4.42
N VAL A 55 -15.06 -2.07 -5.56
CA VAL A 55 -14.16 -3.09 -6.14
C VAL A 55 -12.89 -2.43 -6.69
N GLY A 56 -13.03 -1.27 -7.32
CA GLY A 56 -12.04 -0.75 -8.27
C GLY A 56 -12.02 -1.58 -9.56
N ASP A 57 -10.93 -1.55 -10.30
CA ASP A 57 -10.77 -2.36 -11.51
C ASP A 57 -10.09 -3.70 -11.20
N LEU A 58 -10.89 -4.76 -11.08
CA LEU A 58 -10.39 -6.12 -10.81
C LEU A 58 -9.56 -6.68 -11.98
N ALA A 59 -9.77 -6.21 -13.21
CA ALA A 59 -9.04 -6.69 -14.38
C ALA A 59 -7.53 -6.33 -14.31
N LEU A 60 -7.16 -5.37 -13.45
CA LEU A 60 -5.77 -5.03 -13.15
C LEU A 60 -5.03 -6.13 -12.37
N VAL A 61 -5.75 -7.09 -11.80
CA VAL A 61 -5.18 -8.19 -11.01
C VAL A 61 -5.31 -9.51 -11.76
N PRO A 62 -4.19 -10.17 -12.13
CA PRO A 62 -4.21 -11.52 -12.71
C PRO A 62 -4.99 -12.47 -11.81
N SER A 63 -5.79 -13.36 -12.40
CA SER A 63 -6.69 -14.22 -11.64
C SER A 63 -5.95 -15.11 -10.64
N GLU A 64 -4.74 -15.55 -10.97
CA GLU A 64 -3.88 -16.35 -10.08
C GLU A 64 -3.34 -15.58 -8.87
N ASP A 65 -3.34 -14.25 -8.92
CA ASP A 65 -2.82 -13.38 -7.86
C ASP A 65 -3.94 -12.81 -6.97
N ARG A 66 -5.22 -12.99 -7.34
CA ARG A 66 -6.39 -12.49 -6.58
C ARG A 66 -6.51 -13.24 -5.24
N VAL A 67 -6.93 -12.52 -4.22
CA VAL A 67 -7.19 -13.06 -2.87
C VAL A 67 -8.59 -12.68 -2.41
N SER A 68 -9.21 -13.57 -1.64
CA SER A 68 -10.52 -13.37 -1.01
C SER A 68 -10.54 -13.91 0.42
N GLY A 69 -11.60 -13.60 1.16
CA GLY A 69 -11.76 -13.94 2.57
C GLY A 69 -11.40 -12.78 3.51
N PRO A 70 -11.49 -12.98 4.83
CA PRO A 70 -11.43 -11.90 5.81
C PRO A 70 -10.18 -11.01 5.68
N GLY A 71 -10.37 -9.69 5.66
CA GLY A 71 -9.30 -8.69 5.58
C GLY A 71 -8.68 -8.48 4.19
N THR A 72 -9.05 -9.26 3.18
CA THR A 72 -8.45 -9.17 1.84
C THR A 72 -8.82 -7.91 1.08
N SER A 73 -9.93 -7.26 1.43
CA SER A 73 -10.34 -5.99 0.80
C SER A 73 -9.28 -4.90 0.93
N ALA A 74 -8.62 -4.80 2.08
CA ALA A 74 -7.54 -3.83 2.30
C ALA A 74 -6.27 -4.16 1.49
N ILE A 75 -6.05 -5.45 1.17
CA ILE A 75 -4.99 -5.90 0.27
C ILE A 75 -5.39 -5.55 -1.17
N MET A 76 -6.52 -6.07 -1.64
CA MET A 76 -6.99 -5.95 -3.03
C MET A 76 -7.18 -4.49 -3.45
N ALA A 77 -7.66 -3.62 -2.57
CA ALA A 77 -7.82 -2.19 -2.87
C ALA A 77 -6.51 -1.52 -3.31
N ALA A 78 -5.34 -1.97 -2.83
CA ALA A 78 -4.04 -1.45 -3.27
C ALA A 78 -3.71 -1.79 -4.73
N PHE A 79 -4.37 -2.81 -5.29
CA PHE A 79 -4.14 -3.31 -6.63
C PHE A 79 -5.23 -2.87 -7.63
N THR A 80 -6.46 -2.65 -7.14
CA THR A 80 -7.61 -2.30 -7.98
C THR A 80 -7.91 -0.79 -8.05
N HIS A 81 -7.42 0.00 -7.09
CA HIS A 81 -7.59 1.46 -7.06
C HIS A 81 -6.26 2.15 -7.36
N LEU A 82 -6.02 2.42 -8.64
CA LEU A 82 -4.77 3.05 -9.07
C LEU A 82 -4.69 4.50 -8.60
N ASN A 83 -3.47 4.93 -8.25
CA ASN A 83 -3.14 6.34 -8.14
C ASN A 83 -2.58 6.83 -9.49
N PRO A 84 -3.30 7.65 -10.28
CA PRO A 84 -2.83 8.11 -11.58
C PRO A 84 -1.53 8.93 -11.51
N ASP A 85 -1.26 9.59 -10.38
CA ASP A 85 -0.02 10.34 -10.15
C ASP A 85 1.17 9.42 -9.82
N GLY A 86 0.92 8.12 -9.68
CA GLY A 86 1.92 7.12 -9.35
C GLY A 86 2.41 7.16 -7.90
N SER A 87 3.55 6.51 -7.68
CA SER A 87 4.25 6.37 -6.40
C SER A 87 5.74 6.13 -6.66
N ARG A 88 6.52 5.83 -5.61
CA ARG A 88 7.98 5.66 -5.74
C ARG A 88 8.37 4.60 -6.78
N PHE A 89 7.67 3.47 -6.82
CA PHE A 89 7.97 2.33 -7.70
C PHE A 89 6.87 2.03 -8.73
N CYS A 90 5.95 2.96 -8.95
CA CYS A 90 4.94 2.80 -10.00
C CYS A 90 4.56 4.16 -10.59
N ASP A 91 4.39 4.20 -11.90
CA ASP A 91 4.01 5.38 -12.68
C ASP A 91 2.48 5.57 -12.79
N GLY A 92 1.71 4.78 -12.04
CA GLY A 92 0.24 4.79 -12.06
C GLY A 92 -0.39 3.78 -13.01
N SER A 93 0.40 3.00 -13.75
CA SER A 93 -0.11 2.00 -14.70
C SER A 93 -0.54 0.66 -14.08
N PHE A 94 -0.17 0.39 -12.82
CA PHE A 94 -0.54 -0.81 -12.09
C PHE A 94 -0.62 -0.55 -10.59
N GLY A 95 -1.33 -1.41 -9.86
CA GLY A 95 -1.44 -1.27 -8.41
C GLY A 95 -0.37 -2.09 -7.67
N LEU A 96 0.00 -1.63 -6.48
CA LEU A 96 0.98 -2.31 -5.64
C LEU A 96 0.75 -2.01 -4.15
N PHE A 97 1.18 -2.93 -3.30
CA PHE A 97 1.02 -2.78 -1.86
C PHE A 97 2.31 -2.30 -1.21
N TYR A 98 2.29 -1.07 -0.70
CA TYR A 98 3.34 -0.57 0.19
C TYR A 98 3.09 -1.02 1.62
N ALA A 99 4.14 -1.52 2.26
CA ALA A 99 4.18 -1.88 3.66
C ALA A 99 5.50 -1.46 4.30
N SER A 100 5.50 -1.22 5.61
CA SER A 100 6.71 -1.03 6.41
C SER A 100 6.88 -2.15 7.43
N ASN A 101 8.12 -2.44 7.82
CA ASN A 101 8.43 -3.48 8.80
C ASN A 101 8.00 -3.11 10.24
N THR A 102 7.89 -1.81 10.54
CA THR A 102 7.44 -1.30 11.85
C THR A 102 6.29 -0.30 11.69
N ILE A 103 5.56 -0.05 12.79
CA ILE A 103 4.48 0.96 12.82
C ILE A 103 5.10 2.35 12.69
N GLU A 104 6.23 2.59 13.34
CA GLU A 104 6.94 3.86 13.38
C GLU A 104 7.35 4.28 11.96
N THR A 105 7.94 3.37 11.19
CA THR A 105 8.29 3.60 9.78
C THR A 105 7.03 3.86 8.95
N ALA A 106 5.96 3.09 9.15
CA ALA A 106 4.70 3.30 8.45
C ALA A 106 4.08 4.68 8.76
N VAL A 107 4.18 5.14 10.00
CA VAL A 107 3.74 6.48 10.42
C VAL A 107 4.59 7.55 9.75
N ALA A 108 5.91 7.41 9.71
CA ALA A 108 6.81 8.37 9.06
C ALA A 108 6.51 8.52 7.55
N GLU A 109 6.36 7.40 6.84
CA GLU A 109 6.02 7.40 5.41
C GLU A 109 4.65 8.03 5.15
N THR A 110 3.63 7.59 5.88
CA THR A 110 2.26 8.10 5.65
C THR A 110 2.08 9.53 6.12
N SER A 111 2.79 9.99 7.15
CA SER A 111 2.80 11.40 7.56
C SER A 111 3.38 12.27 6.46
N HIS A 112 4.51 11.88 5.86
CA HIS A 112 5.09 12.62 4.73
C HIS A 112 4.10 12.74 3.56
N HIS A 113 3.49 11.64 3.14
CA HIS A 113 2.54 11.65 2.02
C HIS A 113 1.26 12.44 2.34
N ARG A 114 0.75 12.34 3.58
CA ARG A 114 -0.41 13.15 4.01
C ARG A 114 -0.08 14.63 4.05
N THR A 115 1.07 15.03 4.62
CA THR A 115 1.52 16.43 4.59
C THR A 115 1.59 16.97 3.16
N ARG A 116 2.15 16.22 2.21
CA ARG A 116 2.19 16.65 0.80
C ARG A 116 0.80 16.82 0.20
N PHE A 117 -0.11 15.87 0.44
CA PHE A 117 -1.49 15.93 -0.05
C PHE A 117 -2.23 17.14 0.53
N MET A 118 -2.20 17.30 1.86
CA MET A 118 -2.89 18.39 2.57
C MET A 118 -2.36 19.76 2.17
N ALA A 119 -1.04 19.89 1.97
CA ALA A 119 -0.43 21.12 1.47
C ALA A 119 -0.86 21.43 0.03
N TYR A 120 -0.89 20.42 -0.84
CA TYR A 120 -1.31 20.57 -2.24
C TYR A 120 -2.76 21.05 -2.36
N THR A 121 -3.66 20.52 -1.52
CA THR A 121 -5.08 20.90 -1.52
C THR A 121 -5.41 22.08 -0.59
N HIS A 122 -4.41 22.72 0.03
CA HIS A 122 -4.56 23.89 0.91
C HIS A 122 -5.54 23.66 2.07
N GLU A 123 -5.49 22.47 2.65
CA GLU A 123 -6.41 22.06 3.71
C GLU A 123 -6.18 22.86 5.01
N PRO A 124 -7.25 23.31 5.70
CA PRO A 124 -7.13 23.96 6.99
C PRO A 124 -6.66 22.97 8.06
N ALA A 125 -6.17 23.50 9.19
CA ALA A 125 -5.80 22.71 10.35
C ALA A 125 -6.95 21.77 10.77
N GLN A 126 -6.65 20.48 10.93
CA GLN A 126 -7.64 19.45 11.23
C GLN A 126 -6.99 18.18 11.76
N GLU A 127 -7.83 17.29 12.27
CA GLU A 127 -7.44 15.94 12.64
C GLU A 127 -7.79 14.96 11.51
N LEU A 128 -6.86 14.08 11.17
CA LEU A 128 -7.04 13.04 10.17
C LEU A 128 -7.12 11.69 10.85
N ASP A 129 -8.23 11.00 10.63
CA ASP A 129 -8.42 9.65 11.13
C ASP A 129 -7.74 8.65 10.21
N MET A 130 -6.83 7.88 10.79
CA MET A 130 -6.01 6.91 10.09
C MET A 130 -6.26 5.52 10.67
N ARG A 131 -6.12 4.50 9.83
CA ARG A 131 -6.30 3.10 10.19
C ARG A 131 -5.02 2.35 9.88
N VAL A 132 -4.57 1.55 10.84
CA VAL A 132 -3.43 0.66 10.69
C VAL A 132 -3.95 -0.74 10.34
N TYR A 133 -3.41 -1.29 9.25
CA TYR A 133 -3.52 -2.70 8.94
C TYR A 133 -2.20 -3.40 9.26
N ALA A 134 -2.27 -4.47 10.04
CA ALA A 134 -1.21 -5.44 10.21
C ALA A 134 -1.43 -6.58 9.22
N VAL A 135 -0.41 -6.91 8.44
CA VAL A 135 -0.49 -7.88 7.34
C VAL A 135 0.74 -8.77 7.38
N ASP A 136 0.59 -10.05 7.07
CA ASP A 136 1.72 -10.96 6.98
C ASP A 136 2.25 -10.94 5.53
N LEU A 137 3.55 -10.67 5.37
CA LEU A 137 4.28 -10.67 4.10
C LEU A 137 5.33 -11.78 4.11
N ASP A 138 5.26 -12.68 3.12
CA ASP A 138 6.27 -13.72 2.85
C ASP A 138 6.54 -13.77 1.33
N ALA A 139 7.68 -13.24 0.90
CA ALA A 139 8.00 -13.10 -0.53
C ALA A 139 9.51 -13.01 -0.81
N MET A 140 9.91 -13.35 -2.04
CA MET A 140 11.24 -13.09 -2.58
C MET A 140 11.29 -11.73 -3.26
N LEU A 141 11.84 -10.71 -2.62
CA LEU A 141 11.83 -9.33 -3.13
C LEU A 141 13.20 -8.89 -3.63
N HIS A 142 13.26 -8.06 -4.68
CA HIS A 142 14.53 -7.44 -5.08
C HIS A 142 15.01 -6.52 -3.97
N ASP A 143 16.21 -6.79 -3.46
CA ASP A 143 16.77 -6.07 -2.34
C ASP A 143 17.60 -4.90 -2.82
N ILE A 144 17.07 -3.69 -2.60
CA ILE A 144 17.80 -2.46 -2.88
C ILE A 144 18.30 -1.79 -1.60
N ARG A 145 18.15 -2.42 -0.43
CA ARG A 145 18.72 -1.91 0.82
C ARG A 145 20.24 -1.86 0.69
N GLY A 146 20.85 -0.81 1.23
CA GLY A 146 22.29 -0.59 1.09
C GLY A 146 22.74 -0.05 -0.27
N LEU A 147 21.86 -0.02 -1.29
CA LEU A 147 22.19 0.56 -2.60
C LEU A 147 21.99 2.08 -2.66
N ARG A 148 21.84 2.77 -1.51
CA ARG A 148 21.58 4.21 -1.48
C ARG A 148 22.74 5.01 -2.07
N ASP A 149 23.98 4.64 -1.76
CA ASP A 149 25.17 5.35 -2.23
C ASP A 149 25.51 4.98 -3.68
N GLU A 150 25.30 3.71 -4.07
CA GLU A 150 25.56 3.22 -5.42
C GLU A 150 24.47 3.62 -6.42
N ARG A 151 23.22 3.72 -5.97
CA ARG A 151 22.04 4.04 -6.79
C ARG A 151 21.20 5.15 -6.15
N PRO A 152 21.76 6.36 -5.92
CA PRO A 152 21.10 7.44 -5.20
C PRO A 152 19.80 7.93 -5.87
N ALA A 153 19.69 7.78 -7.19
CA ALA A 153 18.48 8.13 -7.93
C ALA A 153 17.25 7.32 -7.48
N LEU A 154 17.40 6.07 -7.01
CA LEU A 154 16.29 5.26 -6.46
C LEU A 154 15.77 5.82 -5.13
N TYR A 155 16.63 6.55 -4.41
CA TYR A 155 16.36 7.12 -3.10
C TYR A 155 16.15 8.64 -3.12
N ALA A 156 16.04 9.24 -4.32
CA ALA A 156 15.77 10.66 -4.45
C ALA A 156 14.48 11.04 -3.66
N PRO A 157 14.51 12.10 -2.84
CA PRO A 157 13.39 12.44 -1.95
C PRO A 157 12.19 13.00 -2.72
N ASP A 158 12.46 13.71 -3.81
CA ASP A 158 11.47 14.52 -4.56
C ASP A 158 11.29 14.07 -6.02
N SER A 159 11.98 13.00 -6.44
CA SER A 159 11.85 12.42 -7.77
C SER A 159 11.70 10.90 -7.67
N TYR A 160 10.65 10.39 -8.32
CA TYR A 160 10.38 8.95 -8.38
C TYR A 160 10.75 8.33 -9.74
N ALA A 161 11.29 9.11 -10.68
CA ALA A 161 11.52 8.65 -12.06
C ALA A 161 12.35 7.34 -12.14
N ALA A 162 13.45 7.26 -11.39
CA ALA A 162 14.30 6.06 -11.37
C ALA A 162 13.61 4.86 -10.71
N GLY A 163 12.88 5.10 -9.60
CA GLY A 163 12.12 4.06 -8.92
C GLY A 163 10.96 3.53 -9.77
N GLN A 164 10.23 4.41 -10.46
CA GLN A 164 9.16 4.05 -11.38
C GLN A 164 9.68 3.25 -12.57
N ALA A 165 10.81 3.65 -13.15
CA ALA A 165 11.46 2.90 -14.21
C ALA A 165 11.87 1.49 -13.75
N LEU A 166 12.43 1.37 -12.54
CA LEU A 166 12.77 0.08 -11.95
C LEU A 166 11.53 -0.77 -11.70
N GLY A 167 10.50 -0.21 -11.05
CA GLY A 167 9.30 -0.95 -10.70
C GLY A 167 8.55 -1.49 -11.92
N ARG A 168 8.44 -0.69 -12.99
CA ARG A 168 7.88 -1.15 -14.28
C ARG A 168 8.68 -2.32 -14.85
N HIS A 169 10.00 -2.17 -14.93
CA HIS A 169 10.89 -3.20 -15.45
C HIS A 169 10.77 -4.53 -14.68
N LEU A 170 10.75 -4.46 -13.35
CA LEU A 170 10.64 -5.64 -12.50
C LEU A 170 9.24 -6.28 -12.57
N ARG A 171 8.19 -5.46 -12.70
CA ARG A 171 6.82 -5.95 -12.87
C ARG A 171 6.64 -6.69 -14.19
N GLU A 172 7.20 -6.16 -15.29
CA GLU A 172 7.21 -6.80 -16.62
C GLU A 172 7.95 -8.15 -16.61
N GLN A 173 8.95 -8.31 -15.75
CA GLN A 173 9.66 -9.57 -15.54
C GLN A 173 8.93 -10.56 -14.62
N GLY A 174 7.74 -10.20 -14.12
CA GLY A 174 6.95 -11.06 -13.23
C GLY A 174 7.46 -11.12 -11.78
N SER A 175 8.28 -10.15 -11.36
CA SER A 175 8.80 -10.09 -9.99
C SER A 175 7.71 -9.94 -8.92
N ASP A 176 8.03 -10.38 -7.70
CA ASP A 176 7.16 -10.31 -6.53
C ASP A 176 7.19 -8.92 -5.87
N GLY A 177 8.25 -8.14 -6.06
CA GLY A 177 8.36 -6.77 -5.55
C GLY A 177 9.78 -6.33 -5.19
N ILE A 178 9.85 -5.28 -4.38
CA ILE A 178 11.08 -4.59 -3.98
C ILE A 178 11.09 -4.40 -2.46
N VAL A 179 12.22 -4.66 -1.79
CA VAL A 179 12.48 -4.26 -0.40
C VAL A 179 13.56 -3.17 -0.37
N TYR A 180 13.33 -2.13 0.42
CA TYR A 180 14.13 -0.90 0.38
C TYR A 180 14.19 -0.20 1.74
N GLN A 181 15.22 0.62 1.95
CA GLN A 181 15.33 1.48 3.14
C GLN A 181 14.39 2.67 3.03
N SER A 182 13.68 3.02 4.10
CA SER A 182 12.84 4.21 4.11
C SER A 182 13.67 5.48 3.86
N VAL A 183 13.08 6.43 3.13
CA VAL A 183 13.66 7.77 2.95
C VAL A 183 13.17 8.73 4.06
N ARG A 184 12.23 8.28 4.89
CA ARG A 184 11.54 9.07 5.93
C ARG A 184 11.91 8.63 7.34
N ASP A 185 12.34 7.37 7.49
CA ASP A 185 12.85 6.79 8.73
C ASP A 185 14.21 6.14 8.45
N THR A 186 15.26 6.59 9.14
CA THR A 186 16.65 6.23 8.81
C THR A 186 16.93 4.74 9.00
N ASP A 187 16.31 4.12 10.01
CA ASP A 187 16.48 2.70 10.34
C ASP A 187 15.31 1.85 9.82
N GLY A 188 14.32 2.50 9.19
CA GLY A 188 13.09 1.87 8.71
C GLY A 188 13.28 1.11 7.40
N GLU A 189 12.54 0.01 7.24
CA GLU A 189 12.47 -0.74 5.99
C GLU A 189 11.05 -0.78 5.45
N CYS A 190 10.93 -0.73 4.13
CA CYS A 190 9.69 -0.76 3.41
C CYS A 190 9.73 -1.79 2.29
N ALA A 191 8.56 -2.29 1.91
CA ALA A 191 8.36 -3.18 0.78
C ALA A 191 7.32 -2.59 -0.17
N ALA A 192 7.56 -2.75 -1.46
CA ALA A 192 6.60 -2.53 -2.54
C ALA A 192 6.27 -3.89 -3.15
N VAL A 193 5.13 -4.45 -2.79
CA VAL A 193 4.70 -5.81 -3.18
C VAL A 193 3.82 -5.73 -4.43
N PHE A 194 4.17 -6.50 -5.46
CA PHE A 194 3.51 -6.44 -6.77
C PHE A 194 2.36 -7.44 -6.94
N ARG A 195 2.21 -8.39 -6.01
CA ARG A 195 1.19 -9.44 -6.10
C ARG A 195 0.40 -9.59 -4.80
N PRO A 196 -0.94 -9.51 -4.83
CA PRO A 196 -1.79 -9.65 -3.64
C PRO A 196 -1.60 -10.98 -2.90
N ARG A 197 -1.45 -12.11 -3.62
CA ARG A 197 -1.29 -13.46 -3.02
C ARG A 197 -0.07 -13.65 -2.10
N LEU A 198 0.86 -12.69 -2.07
CA LEU A 198 2.03 -12.69 -1.20
C LEU A 198 1.74 -12.07 0.18
N LEU A 199 0.52 -11.59 0.37
CA LEU A 199 0.04 -10.94 1.58
C LEU A 199 -1.10 -11.77 2.17
N ALA A 200 -1.08 -11.98 3.48
CA ALA A 200 -2.08 -12.76 4.19
C ALA A 200 -2.41 -12.16 5.55
N ASN A 201 -3.45 -12.69 6.22
CA ASN A 201 -3.78 -12.37 7.61
C ASN A 201 -3.89 -10.84 7.89
N CYS A 202 -4.45 -10.12 6.91
CA CYS A 202 -4.66 -8.68 7.01
C CYS A 202 -5.73 -8.40 8.07
N ARG A 203 -5.38 -7.61 9.07
CA ARG A 203 -6.27 -7.25 10.17
C ARG A 203 -6.13 -5.78 10.49
N GLN A 204 -7.27 -5.13 10.75
CA GLN A 204 -7.24 -3.81 11.36
C GLN A 204 -6.67 -3.94 12.77
N GLU A 205 -5.60 -3.22 13.06
CA GLU A 205 -4.86 -3.36 14.31
C GLU A 205 -5.17 -2.20 15.28
N ARG A 206 -5.04 -0.94 14.85
CA ARG A 206 -5.42 0.23 15.64
C ARG A 206 -5.88 1.41 14.77
N HIS A 207 -6.43 2.42 15.42
CA HIS A 207 -6.70 3.72 14.83
C HIS A 207 -5.68 4.75 15.29
N LEU A 208 -5.26 5.61 14.38
CA LEU A 208 -4.39 6.75 14.66
C LEU A 208 -5.10 8.06 14.31
N CYS A 209 -4.65 9.14 14.91
CA CYS A 209 -5.08 10.50 14.64
C CYS A 209 -3.86 11.34 14.26
N TYR A 210 -3.80 11.84 13.05
CA TYR A 210 -2.74 12.75 12.62
C TYR A 210 -3.23 14.19 12.75
N VAL A 211 -2.54 15.01 13.53
CA VAL A 211 -2.88 16.42 13.74
C VAL A 211 -2.15 17.25 12.69
N TRP A 212 -2.90 17.78 11.73
CA TRP A 212 -2.44 18.72 10.72
C TRP A 212 -2.67 20.16 11.20
N ASP A 213 -1.63 20.98 11.25
CA ASP A 213 -1.71 22.38 11.72
C ASP A 213 -1.96 23.41 10.60
N GLY A 214 -2.20 22.95 9.37
CA GLY A 214 -2.25 23.80 8.17
C GLY A 214 -0.95 23.82 7.36
N ARG A 215 0.15 23.23 7.88
CA ARG A 215 1.47 23.20 7.21
C ARG A 215 2.20 21.87 7.36
N ALA A 216 2.11 21.23 8.52
CA ALA A 216 2.75 19.96 8.84
C ALA A 216 1.84 19.08 9.70
N ILE A 217 2.11 17.78 9.67
CA ILE A 217 1.59 16.89 10.72
C ILE A 217 2.50 17.06 11.94
N VAL A 218 1.95 17.65 13.00
CA VAL A 218 2.70 18.03 14.20
C VAL A 218 2.62 17.00 15.31
N THR A 219 1.59 16.15 15.30
CA THR A 219 1.41 15.10 16.30
C THR A 219 0.65 13.92 15.73
N VAL A 220 0.99 12.73 16.20
CA VAL A 220 0.29 11.48 15.89
C VAL A 220 -0.12 10.83 17.21
N TYR A 221 -1.41 10.55 17.37
CA TYR A 221 -1.96 9.85 18.53
C TYR A 221 -2.51 8.48 18.14
N GLU A 222 -2.50 7.53 19.08
CA GLU A 222 -3.32 6.33 19.00
C GLU A 222 -4.71 6.60 19.58
N LYS A 223 -5.77 6.25 18.85
CA LYS A 223 -7.15 6.31 19.33
C LYS A 223 -7.51 5.00 20.03
N LYS A 224 -7.97 5.10 21.28
CA LYS A 224 -8.48 3.96 22.07
C LYS A 224 -9.96 4.12 22.37
N THR A 225 -10.71 3.06 22.15
CA THR A 225 -12.13 2.96 22.52
C THR A 225 -12.23 2.11 23.78
N PHE A 226 -13.04 2.54 24.77
CA PHE A 226 -13.18 1.88 26.07
C PHE A 226 -14.57 1.25 26.30
N THR A 227 -15.43 1.33 25.30
CA THR A 227 -16.86 0.95 25.37
C THR A 227 -17.14 -0.39 24.73
#